data_AF-A0A9D7P3F5-F1
#
_entry.id   AF-A0A9D7P3F5-F1
#
_cell.length_a   1.000
_cell.length_b   1.000
_cell.length_c   1.000
_cell.angle_alpha   90.00
_cell.angle_beta   90.00
_cell.angle_gamma   90.00
#
_symmetry.space_group_name_H-M   'P 1'
#
loop_
_entity.id
_entity.type
_entity.pdbx_description
1 polymer ?
#
loop_
_entity_poly.entity_id
_entity_poly.type
_entity_poly.pdbx_seq_one_letter_code
_entity_poly.pdbx_strand_id
1 'polypeptide(L)'
;MGLLLVLALIITFFLTRINALKAQDRVIRLEEQLRFQRLLPADLAAQAAGLPVNFIVALRFASDGELAELVKQAVDKKFAKPDDLKKAIKNWRPDYHRV
;
A
#
# COMPACT_ATOMS: atom_id res chain seq x y z
N MET A 1 -37.84 18.39 -4.17
CA MET A 1 -36.75 18.94 -3.33
C MET A 1 -36.12 17.91 -2.39
N GLY A 2 -36.89 17.17 -1.57
CA GLY A 2 -36.31 16.21 -0.61
C GLY A 2 -35.51 15.04 -1.21
N LEU A 3 -35.96 14.46 -2.34
CA LEU A 3 -35.26 13.34 -2.99
C LEU A 3 -33.84 13.72 -3.47
N LEU A 4 -33.69 14.92 -4.04
CA LEU A 4 -32.40 15.44 -4.52
C LEU A 4 -31.43 15.67 -3.37
N LEU A 5 -31.93 16.18 -2.23
CA LEU A 5 -31.13 16.36 -1.01
C LEU A 5 -30.61 15.01 -0.49
N VAL A 6 -31.49 13.99 -0.42
CA VAL A 6 -31.10 12.65 0.04
C VAL A 6 -30.05 12.02 -0.89
N LEU A 7 -30.23 12.11 -2.21
CA LEU A 7 -29.24 11.65 -3.19
C LEU A 7 -27.90 12.37 -3.03
N ALA A 8 -27.92 13.69 -2.87
CA ALA A 8 -26.70 14.47 -2.64
C ALA A 8 -25.95 14.01 -1.39
N LEU A 9 -26.66 13.82 -0.27
CA LEU A 9 -26.06 13.34 0.99
C LEU A 9 -25.43 11.95 0.84
N ILE A 10 -26.09 11.03 0.14
CA ILE A 10 -25.55 9.68 -0.14
C ILE A 10 -24.26 9.78 -0.96
N ILE A 11 -24.25 10.57 -2.03
CA ILE A 11 -23.07 10.76 -2.87
C ILE A 11 -21.92 11.37 -2.06
N THR A 12 -22.19 12.43 -1.29
CA THR A 12 -21.18 13.07 -0.44
C THR A 12 -20.59 12.10 0.58
N PHE A 13 -21.42 11.25 1.20
CA PHE A 13 -20.96 10.23 2.14
C PHE A 13 -19.99 9.23 1.49
N PHE A 14 -20.28 8.75 0.28
CA PHE A 14 -19.37 7.85 -0.43
C PHE A 14 -18.07 8.55 -0.85
N LEU A 15 -18.16 9.78 -1.34
CA LEU A 15 -16.99 10.55 -1.77
C LEU A 15 -16.03 10.83 -0.61
N THR A 16 -16.54 11.20 0.57
CA THR A 16 -15.69 11.45 1.75
C THR A 16 -14.94 10.18 2.16
N ARG A 17 -15.62 9.02 2.18
CA ARG A 17 -14.99 7.72 2.47
C ARG A 17 -13.90 7.36 1.45
N ILE A 18 -14.20 7.47 0.14
CA ILE A 18 -13.24 7.15 -0.92
C ILE A 18 -12.03 8.08 -0.87
N ASN A 19 -12.26 9.37 -0.67
CA ASN A 19 -11.19 10.36 -0.62
C ASN A 19 -10.28 10.15 0.60
N ALA A 20 -10.85 9.79 1.77
CA ALA A 20 -10.07 9.44 2.96
C ALA A 20 -9.18 8.22 2.74
N LEU A 21 -9.71 7.15 2.13
CA LEU A 21 -8.93 5.94 1.79
C LEU A 21 -7.80 6.26 0.81
N LYS A 22 -8.07 7.06 -0.24
CA LYS A 22 -7.04 7.50 -1.20
C LYS A 22 -5.97 8.40 -0.58
N ALA A 23 -6.32 9.17 0.45
CA ALA A 23 -5.34 9.94 1.20
C ALA A 23 -4.45 9.01 2.03
N GLN A 24 -5.04 8.01 2.70
CA GLN A 24 -4.32 6.99 3.44
C GLN A 24 -3.34 6.21 2.55
N ASP A 25 -3.77 5.74 1.38
CA ASP A 25 -2.89 5.01 0.45
C ASP A 25 -1.70 5.85 -0.04
N ARG A 26 -1.89 7.17 -0.20
CA ARG A 26 -0.81 8.10 -0.54
C ARG A 26 0.19 8.26 0.58
N VAL A 27 -0.27 8.34 1.83
CA VAL A 27 0.61 8.39 3.01
C VAL A 27 1.39 7.08 3.14
N ILE A 28 0.73 5.92 3.07
CA ILE A 28 1.38 4.61 3.12
C ILE A 28 2.47 4.50 2.06
N ARG A 29 2.20 4.95 0.82
CA ARG A 29 3.20 4.93 -0.25
C ARG A 29 4.44 5.75 0.12
N LEU A 30 4.26 6.94 0.69
CA LEU A 30 5.38 7.80 1.08
C LEU A 30 6.19 7.20 2.24
N GLU A 31 5.50 6.66 3.25
CA GLU A 31 6.14 6.00 4.39
C GLU A 31 6.97 4.79 3.95
N GLU A 32 6.40 3.93 3.10
CA GLU A 32 7.11 2.76 2.59
C GLU A 32 8.23 3.15 1.62
N GLN A 33 8.07 4.19 0.79
CA GLN A 33 9.17 4.71 -0.03
C GLN A 33 10.35 5.19 0.82
N LEU A 34 10.10 5.91 1.92
CA LEU A 34 11.14 6.30 2.86
C LEU A 34 11.80 5.09 3.52
N ARG A 35 11.01 4.07 3.86
CA ARG A 35 11.51 2.81 4.41
C ARG A 35 12.39 2.05 3.40
N PHE A 36 11.98 1.99 2.14
CA PHE A 36 12.75 1.39 1.05
C PHE A 36 14.10 2.07 0.88
N GLN A 37 14.14 3.41 0.89
CA GLN A 37 15.39 4.17 0.81
C GLN A 37 16.35 3.90 1.97
N ARG A 38 15.83 3.56 3.16
CA ARG A 38 16.64 3.26 4.35
C ARG A 38 17.16 1.83 4.38
N LEU A 39 16.38 0.87 3.89
CA LEU A 39 16.64 -0.57 4.05
C LEU A 39 17.19 -1.25 2.80
N LEU A 40 16.96 -0.67 1.61
CA LEU A 40 17.32 -1.28 0.34
C LEU A 40 18.51 -0.56 -0.32
N PRO A 41 19.30 -1.26 -1.15
CA PRO A 41 20.22 -0.60 -2.07
C PRO A 41 19.50 0.40 -2.97
N ALA A 42 20.16 1.51 -3.32
CA ALA A 42 19.56 2.64 -4.04
C ALA A 42 18.82 2.21 -5.34
N ASP A 43 19.42 1.32 -6.12
CA ASP A 43 18.83 0.82 -7.37
C ASP A 43 17.53 0.03 -7.14
N LEU A 44 17.50 -0.78 -6.07
CA LEU A 44 16.33 -1.58 -5.72
C LEU A 44 15.24 -0.68 -5.11
N ALA A 45 15.60 0.32 -4.31
CA ALA A 45 14.67 1.31 -3.78
C ALA A 45 13.99 2.11 -4.89
N ALA A 46 14.73 2.51 -5.93
CA ALA A 46 14.19 3.21 -7.09
C ALA A 46 13.19 2.33 -7.88
N GLN A 47 13.51 1.05 -8.07
CA GLN A 47 12.60 0.09 -8.73
C GLN A 47 11.36 -0.18 -7.87
N ALA A 48 11.51 -0.31 -6.56
CA ALA A 48 10.42 -0.50 -5.61
C ALA A 48 9.45 0.69 -5.60
N ALA A 49 9.97 1.92 -5.76
CA ALA A 49 9.16 3.12 -5.86
C ALA A 49 8.24 3.13 -7.10
N GLY A 50 8.58 2.37 -8.15
CA GLY A 50 7.77 2.18 -9.35
C GLY A 50 6.71 1.08 -9.23
N LEU A 51 6.65 0.34 -8.12
CA LEU A 51 5.63 -0.70 -7.93
C LEU A 51 4.22 -0.09 -7.84
N PRO A 52 3.20 -0.82 -8.32
CA PRO A 52 1.82 -0.42 -8.13
C PRO A 52 1.49 -0.24 -6.63
N VAL A 53 0.66 0.76 -6.30
CA VAL A 53 0.38 1.14 -4.90
C VAL A 53 -0.14 -0.03 -4.06
N ASN A 54 -0.96 -0.90 -4.63
CA ASN A 54 -1.47 -2.10 -3.96
C ASN A 54 -0.37 -3.10 -3.56
N PHE A 55 0.70 -3.21 -4.35
CA PHE A 55 1.88 -4.01 -3.98
C PHE A 55 2.67 -3.35 -2.85
N ILE A 56 2.83 -2.03 -2.88
CA ILE A 56 3.48 -1.27 -1.79
C ILE A 56 2.68 -1.42 -0.48
N VAL A 57 1.35 -1.31 -0.56
CA VAL A 57 0.45 -1.54 0.59
C VAL A 57 0.53 -2.99 1.10
N ALA A 58 0.80 -3.97 0.23
CA ALA A 58 1.04 -5.34 0.66
C ALA A 58 2.39 -5.50 1.40
N LEU A 59 3.45 -4.87 0.88
CA LEU A 59 4.81 -4.91 1.43
C LEU A 59 4.94 -4.26 2.82
N ARG A 60 4.03 -3.34 3.19
CA ARG A 60 4.04 -2.71 4.53
C ARG A 60 3.97 -3.73 5.68
N PHE A 61 3.37 -4.90 5.42
CA PHE A 61 3.21 -5.97 6.40
C PHE A 61 4.45 -6.87 6.49
N ALA A 62 5.43 -6.72 5.60
CA ALA A 62 6.69 -7.45 5.69
C ALA A 62 7.57 -6.83 6.79
N SER A 63 8.28 -7.67 7.54
CA SER A 63 9.32 -7.21 8.46
C SER A 63 10.55 -6.64 7.71
N ASP A 64 11.37 -5.84 8.38
CA ASP A 64 12.57 -5.24 7.78
C ASP A 64 13.58 -6.29 7.29
N GLY A 65 13.66 -7.44 7.97
CA GLY A 65 14.63 -8.50 7.64
C GLY A 65 14.34 -9.26 6.35
N GLU A 66 13.07 -9.36 5.92
CA GLU A 66 12.67 -10.05 4.69
C GLU A 66 12.25 -9.09 3.56
N LEU A 67 12.18 -7.78 3.85
CA LEU A 67 11.68 -6.76 2.92
C LEU A 67 12.47 -6.73 1.62
N ALA A 68 13.80 -6.76 1.70
CA ALA A 68 14.67 -6.66 0.53
C ALA A 68 14.45 -7.82 -0.45
N GLU A 69 14.26 -9.03 0.07
CA GLU A 69 13.99 -10.20 -0.75
C GLU A 69 12.61 -10.12 -1.40
N LEU A 70 11.56 -9.78 -0.64
CA LEU A 70 10.20 -9.66 -1.16
C LEU A 70 10.06 -8.54 -2.20
N VAL A 71 10.72 -7.40 -1.98
CA VAL A 71 10.76 -6.30 -2.95
C VAL A 71 11.42 -6.75 -4.25
N LYS A 72 12.56 -7.43 -4.18
CA LYS A 72 13.23 -7.98 -5.37
C LYS A 72 12.31 -8.93 -6.13
N GLN A 73 11.64 -9.85 -5.43
CA GLN A 73 10.68 -10.77 -6.05
C GLN A 73 9.48 -10.04 -6.68
N ALA A 74 9.01 -8.95 -6.06
CA ALA A 74 7.92 -8.14 -6.59
C ALA A 74 8.33 -7.37 -7.86
N VAL A 75 9.54 -6.79 -7.88
CA VAL A 75 10.12 -6.12 -9.04
C VAL A 75 10.35 -7.11 -10.19
N ASP A 76 10.83 -8.31 -9.88
CA ASP A 76 11.02 -9.42 -10.82
C ASP A 76 9.69 -10.05 -11.29
N LYS A 77 8.54 -9.48 -10.91
CA LYS A 77 7.18 -9.94 -11.28
C LYS A 77 6.87 -11.39 -10.90
N LYS A 78 7.47 -11.91 -9.81
CA LYS A 78 7.16 -13.26 -9.31
C LYS A 78 5.76 -13.39 -8.71
N PHE A 79 5.11 -12.28 -8.39
CA PHE A 79 3.77 -12.24 -7.84
C PHE A 79 2.79 -11.67 -8.87
N ALA A 80 1.74 -12.43 -9.17
CA ALA A 80 0.67 -11.98 -10.07
C ALA A 80 -0.28 -11.00 -9.36
N LYS A 81 -0.51 -11.19 -8.05
CA LYS A 81 -1.41 -10.37 -7.24
C LYS A 81 -0.75 -9.92 -5.92
N PRO A 82 -1.16 -8.76 -5.37
CA PRO A 82 -0.69 -8.33 -4.05
C PRO A 82 -0.98 -9.34 -2.93
N ASP A 83 -2.08 -10.09 -3.04
CA ASP A 83 -2.42 -11.14 -2.08
C ASP A 83 -1.41 -12.28 -2.06
N ASP A 84 -0.82 -12.62 -3.21
CA ASP A 84 0.23 -13.64 -3.29
C ASP A 84 1.50 -13.17 -2.57
N LEU A 85 1.83 -11.88 -2.73
CA LEU A 85 2.92 -11.26 -1.98
C LEU A 85 2.64 -11.27 -0.47
N LYS A 86 1.41 -10.92 -0.05
CA LYS A 86 1.05 -10.95 1.38
C LYS A 86 1.15 -12.36 1.98
N LYS A 87 0.81 -13.41 1.21
CA LYS A 87 0.94 -14.81 1.63
C LYS A 87 2.41 -15.27 1.72
N ALA A 88 3.31 -14.62 0.97
CA ALA A 88 4.74 -14.94 1.01
C ALA A 88 5.47 -14.33 2.22
N ILE A 89 4.86 -13.36 2.92
CA ILE A 89 5.40 -12.73 4.13
C ILE A 89 5.43 -13.78 5.25
N LYS A 90 6.62 -14.01 5.83
CA LYS A 90 6.80 -14.96 6.94
C LYS A 90 6.73 -14.25 8.28
N ASN A 91 7.36 -13.08 8.38
CA ASN A 91 7.44 -12.30 9.61
C ASN A 91 6.51 -11.08 9.52
N TRP A 92 5.28 -11.28 9.98
CA TRP A 92 4.23 -10.28 9.85
C TRP A 92 4.45 -9.07 10.76
N ARG A 93 4.50 -7.89 10.15
CA ARG A 93 4.46 -6.59 10.81
C ARG A 93 3.01 -6.09 10.86
N PRO A 94 2.35 -6.09 12.04
CA PRO A 94 0.99 -5.58 12.17
C PRO A 94 0.94 -4.07 11.91
N ASP A 95 -0.16 -3.63 11.29
CA ASP A 95 -0.49 -2.22 11.14
C ASP A 95 -1.60 -1.84 12.11
N TYR A 96 -1.25 -1.06 13.14
CA TYR A 96 -2.17 -0.61 14.18
C TYR A 96 -2.81 0.77 13.89
N HIS A 97 -2.38 1.45 12.82
CA HIS A 97 -2.83 2.81 12.53
C HIS A 97 -4.05 2.86 11.61
N ARG A 98 -4.46 1.72 11.04
CA ARG A 98 -5.63 1.63 10.17
C ARG A 98 -6.86 1.22 10.99
N VAL A 99 -7.93 2.01 10.83
CA VAL A 99 -9.25 1.85 11.49
C VAL A 99 -10.32 1.62 10.44
#